data_AF-A0AB74DYL2-F1
#
_entry.id   AF-A0AB74DYL2-F1
#
_cell.length_a   1.000
_cell.length_b   1.000
_cell.length_c   1.000
_cell.angle_alpha   90.00
_cell.angle_beta   90.00
_cell.angle_gamma   90.00
#
_symmetry.space_group_name_H-M   'P 1'
#
loop_
_entity.id
_entity.type
_entity.pdbx_description
1 polymer ?
#
loop_
_entity_poly.entity_id
_entity_poly.type
_entity_poly.pdbx_seq_one_letter_code
_entity_poly.pdbx_strand_id
1 'polypeptide(L)' 'MLCVDVNVLVYAHRADLREHADYRGLLERLANDDEPLGLPDSVLAGFIRVVTNRRVFTEPTSPRDAHEPRMPSSAG' A
#
# COMPACT_ATOMS: atom_id res chain seq x y z
N MET A 1 -19.68 2.20 1.15
CA MET A 1 -18.43 1.51 0.77
C MET A 1 -17.37 2.56 0.53
N LEU A 2 -16.30 2.52 1.31
CA LEU A 2 -15.13 3.38 1.13
C LEU A 2 -14.16 2.71 0.15
N CYS A 3 -13.44 3.49 -0.65
CA CYS A 3 -12.37 2.98 -1.50
C CYS A 3 -11.15 3.88 -1.34
N VAL A 4 -9.96 3.29 -1.32
CA VAL A 4 -8.71 4.05 -1.29
C VAL A 4 -8.13 4.22 -2.69
N ASP A 5 -7.42 5.31 -2.89
CA ASP A 5 -6.68 5.60 -4.12
C ASP A 5 -5.31 4.89 -4.13
N VAL A 6 -4.71 4.76 -5.31
CA VAL A 6 -3.35 4.22 -5.51
C VAL A 6 -2.34 4.90 -4.58
N ASN A 7 -2.41 6.21 -4.42
CA ASN A 7 -1.45 6.95 -3.61
C ASN A 7 -1.50 6.53 -2.13
N VAL A 8 -2.67 6.17 -1.61
CA VAL A 8 -2.81 5.69 -0.22
C VAL A 8 -1.99 4.42 -0.02
N LEU A 9 -2.10 3.47 -0.96
CA LEU A 9 -1.35 2.22 -0.91
C LEU A 9 0.15 2.45 -1.08
N VAL A 10 0.56 3.36 -1.98
CA VAL A 10 1.97 3.68 -2.20
C VAL A 10 2.62 4.25 -0.94
N TYR A 11 2.00 5.26 -0.31
CA TYR A 11 2.52 5.84 0.92
C TYR A 11 2.50 4.84 2.08
N ALA A 12 1.43 4.07 2.24
CA ALA A 12 1.33 3.04 3.28
C ALA A 12 2.35 1.88 3.10
N HIS A 13 2.81 1.61 1.88
CA HIS A 13 3.78 0.55 1.58
C HIS A 13 5.24 1.01 1.67
N ARG A 14 5.54 2.23 1.20
CA ARG A 14 6.92 2.73 1.06
C ARG A 14 7.44 3.37 2.34
N ALA A 15 8.18 2.59 3.13
CA ALA A 15 8.76 3.03 4.40
C ALA A 15 9.78 4.18 4.30
N ASP A 16 10.32 4.45 3.12
CA ASP A 16 11.25 5.55 2.84
C ASP A 16 10.56 6.89 2.56
N LEU A 17 9.23 6.91 2.41
CA LEU A 17 8.46 8.14 2.23
C LEU A 17 8.08 8.75 3.59
N ARG A 18 8.18 10.08 3.70
CA ARG A 18 7.89 10.81 4.95
C ARG A 18 6.46 10.56 5.44
N GLU A 19 5.50 10.37 4.53
CA GLU A 19 4.09 10.15 4.83
C GLU A 19 3.78 8.71 5.27
N HIS A 20 4.77 7.81 5.25
CA HIS A 20 4.55 6.39 5.47
C HIS A 20 3.79 6.08 6.75
N ALA A 21 4.25 6.63 7.89
CA ALA A 21 3.65 6.34 9.19
C ALA A 21 2.17 6.76 9.25
N ASP A 22 1.85 7.93 8.70
CA ASP A 22 0.48 8.46 8.69
C ASP A 22 -0.44 7.61 7.82
N TYR A 23 0.01 7.26 6.61
CA TYR A 23 -0.78 6.49 5.66
C TYR A 23 -0.89 5.01 6.04
N ARG A 24 0.14 4.46 6.69
CA ARG A 24 0.10 3.13 7.28
C ARG A 24 -0.97 3.06 8.37
N GLY A 25 -0.95 4.01 9.30
CA GLY A 25 -1.95 4.09 10.36
C GLY A 25 -3.37 4.36 9.83
N LEU A 26 -3.51 5.20 8.80
CA LEU A 26 -4.79 5.41 8.12
C LEU A 26 -5.31 4.10 7.50
N LEU A 27 -4.50 3.40 6.71
CA LEU A 27 -4.91 2.18 6.03
C LEU A 27 -5.28 1.07 7.03
N GLU A 28 -4.50 0.92 8.10
CA GLU A 28 -4.81 -0.02 9.18
C GLU A 28 -6.12 0.31 9.88
N ARG A 29 -6.40 1.59 10.16
CA ARG A 29 -7.68 2.00 10.74
C ARG A 29 -8.85 1.69 9.81
N LEU A 30 -8.75 2.05 8.52
CA LEU A 30 -9.81 1.80 7.54
C LEU A 30 -10.07 0.32 7.31
N ALA A 31 -9.02 -0.52 7.34
CA ALA A 31 -9.15 -1.96 7.14
C ALA A 31 -9.79 -2.68 8.34
N ASN A 32 -9.79 -2.06 9.52
CA ASN A 32 -10.35 -2.60 10.76
C ASN A 32 -11.63 -1.86 11.21
N ASP A 33 -12.17 -0.96 10.39
CA ASP A 33 -13.41 -0.24 10.67
C ASP A 33 -14.65 -1.07 10.29
N ASP A 34 -15.82 -0.68 10.77
CA ASP A 34 -17.09 -1.35 10.48
C ASP A 34 -17.57 -1.10 9.03
N GLU A 35 -17.12 0.02 8.42
CA GLU A 35 -17.42 0.36 7.04
C GLU A 35 -16.50 -0.42 6.07
N PRO A 36 -17.04 -1.22 5.11
CA PRO A 36 -16.22 -2.00 4.21
C PRO A 36 -15.27 -1.14 3.36
N LEU A 37 -13.99 -1.54 3.37
CA LEU A 37 -12.95 -0.96 2.53
C LEU A 37 -12.81 -1.75 1.21
N GLY A 38 -13.14 -1.10 0.10
CA GLY A 38 -12.96 -1.60 -1.25
C GLY A 38 -11.55 -1.36 -1.79
N LEU A 39 -11.03 -2.35 -2.51
CA LEU A 39 -9.78 -2.31 -3.26
C LEU A 39 -10.04 -2.72 -4.72
N PRO A 40 -10.38 -1.76 -5.61
CA PRO A 40 -10.60 -2.06 -7.02
C PRO A 40 -9.35 -2.60 -7.70
N ASP A 41 -9.52 -3.51 -8.66
CA ASP A 41 -8.41 -4.07 -9.43
C ASP A 41 -7.58 -2.99 -10.14
N SER A 42 -8.21 -1.89 -10.56
CA SER A 42 -7.51 -0.74 -11.15
C SER A 42 -6.58 -0.04 -10.17
N VAL A 43 -6.96 0.03 -8.89
CA VAL A 43 -6.13 0.59 -7.81
C VAL A 43 -4.97 -0.36 -7.51
N LEU A 44 -5.21 -1.67 -7.43
CA LEU A 44 -4.16 -2.67 -7.21
C LEU A 44 -3.15 -2.69 -8.37
N ALA A 45 -3.63 -2.68 -9.61
CA ALA A 45 -2.78 -2.62 -10.80
C ALA A 45 -1.96 -1.32 -10.85
N GLY A 46 -2.56 -0.19 -10.48
CA GLY A 46 -1.88 1.10 -10.36
C GLY A 46 -0.77 1.07 -9.30
N PHE A 47 -1.06 0.52 -8.12
CA PHE A 47 -0.10 0.35 -7.04
C PHE A 47 1.12 -0.46 -7.50
N ILE A 48 0.90 -1.67 -8.05
CA ILE A 48 1.98 -2.55 -8.54
C ILE A 48 2.84 -1.82 -9.58
N ARG A 49 2.21 -1.13 -10.54
CA ARG A 49 2.91 -0.37 -11.56
C ARG A 49 3.80 0.73 -10.96
N VAL A 50 3.34 1.43 -9.94
CA VAL A 50 4.09 2.53 -9.31
C VAL A 50 5.26 2.00 -8.50
N VAL A 51 5.02 1.05 -7.59
CA VAL A 51 6.05 0.60 -6.64
C VAL A 51 7.16 -0.23 -7.29
N THR A 52 6.92 -0.78 -8.48
CA THR A 52 7.92 -1.54 -9.26
C THR A 52 8.68 -0.67 -10.28
N ASN A 53 8.31 0.60 -10.46
CA ASN A 53 8.88 1.46 -11.49
C ASN A 53 10.18 2.16 -11.05
N ARG A 54 11.29 1.79 -11.69
CA ARG A 54 12.64 2.37 -11.49
C ARG A 54 12.76 3.87 -11.79
N ARG A 55 11.81 4.46 -12.54
CA ARG A 55 11.78 5.91 -12.78
C ARG A 55 11.14 6.69 -11.62
N VAL A 56 10.42 6.00 -10.75
CA VAL A 56 9.74 6.60 -9.58
C VAL A 56 10.56 6.36 -8.32
N PHE A 57 11.04 5.13 -8.11
CA PHE A 57 11.86 4.77 -6.96
C PHE A 57 13.25 4.32 -7.39
N THR A 58 14.28 4.89 -6.74
CA THR A 58 15.68 4.47 -6.90
C THR A 58 15.85 2.98 -6.60
N GLU A 59 15.21 2.53 -5.53
CA GLU A 59 15.09 1.11 -5.16
C GLU A 59 13.62 0.70 -5.21
N PRO A 60 13.12 0.23 -6.38
CA PRO A 60 11.73 -0.19 -6.50
C PRO A 60 11.48 -1.49 -5.74
N THR A 61 10.23 -1.67 -5.31
CA THR A 61 9.74 -2.97 -4.81
C THR A 61 9.86 -4.01 -5.91
N SER A 62 10.29 -5.23 -5.58
CA SER A 62 10.30 -6.30 -6.58
C SER A 62 8.87 -6.66 -6.99
N PRO A 63 8.62 -7.05 -8.26
CA PRO A 63 7.28 -7.48 -8.66
C PRO A 63 6.73 -8.61 -7.78
N ARG A 64 7.59 -9.54 -7.34
CA ARG A 64 7.20 -10.62 -6.43
C ARG A 64 6.66 -10.07 -5.10
N ASP A 65 7.40 -9.17 -4.46
CA ASP A 65 7.01 -8.62 -3.15
C ASP A 65 5.77 -7.71 -3.26
N ALA A 66 5.55 -7.09 -4.42
CA ALA A 66 4.34 -6.30 -4.68
C ALA A 66 3.08 -7.18 -4.84
N HIS A 67 3.22 -8.42 -5.32
CA HIS A 67 2.11 -9.37 -5.46
C HIS A 67 1.85 -10.20 -4.19
N GLU A 68 2.87 -10.41 -3.36
CA GLU A 68 2.78 -11.10 -2.07
C GLU A 68 3.19 -10.16 -0.93
N PRO A 69 2.36 -9.17 -0.55
CA PRO A 69 2.68 -8.30 0.57
C PRO A 69 2.83 -9.17 1.82
N ARG A 70 4.06 -9.36 2.30
CA ARG A 70 4.33 -9.98 3.60
C ARG A 70 3.52 -9.21 4.64
N MET A 71 2.46 -9.82 5.15
CA MET A 71 1.78 -9.26 6.32
C MET A 71 2.80 -9.15 7.45
N PRO A 72 2.76 -8.07 8.24
CA PRO A 72 3.60 -7.99 9.42
C PRO A 72 3.27 -9.20 10.29
N SER A 73 4.27 -10.05 10.51
CA SER A 73 4.21 -11.04 11.58
C SER A 73 3.89 -10.27 12.85
N SER A 74 2.75 -10.54 13.46
CA SER A 74 2.44 -10.13 14.83
C SER A 74 3.50 -10.75 15.75
N ALA A 75 4.60 -10.04 15.94
CA ALA A 75 5.59 -10.32 16.96
C ALA A 75 5.34 -9.30 18.08
N GLY A 76 4.74 -9.78 19.17
CA GLY A 76 4.41 -9.02 20.37
C GLY A 76 3.10 -9.47 20.97
#